data_AF-A0A480ASX2-F1
#
_entry.id   AF-A0A480ASX2-F1
#
_cell.length_a   1.000
_cell.length_b   1.000
_cell.length_c   1.000
_cell.angle_alpha   90.00
_cell.angle_beta   90.00
_cell.angle_gamma   90.00
#
_symmetry.space_group_name_H-M   'P 1'
#
loop_
_entity.id
_entity.type
_entity.pdbx_description
1 polymer ?
#
loop_
_entity_poly.entity_id
_entity_poly.type
_entity_poly.pdbx_seq_one_letter_code
_entity_poly.pdbx_strand_id
1 'polypeptide(L)'
;MHTTAKTFARTLAIATLAAASLTAHAGKPANPGKGHGVGHGGSNVTLGACQLTDLSVAATACAGYVGGNDSAGELAALVGGTSWQGLSLASLTAYKDSNIGSGSTVAVFDAARTTLDESRGTLSFLQHIGGPFIITLKGGNEVAAYLMGPGVTAGTVINFDIPDVQSAGLSHATVWAAASDIAAPVPEPETYALMLVGLAAVGFVARRRA
;
A
#
# COMPACT_ATOMS: atom_id res chain seq x y z
N MET A 1 -2.34 23.24 -66.95
CA MET A 1 -3.40 24.21 -66.60
C MET A 1 -4.68 23.44 -66.30
N HIS A 2 -5.41 23.88 -65.28
CA HIS A 2 -6.65 23.35 -64.69
C HIS A 2 -6.52 22.20 -63.68
N THR A 3 -6.40 22.48 -62.37
CA THR A 3 -7.47 22.53 -61.34
C THR A 3 -8.38 21.30 -61.37
N THR A 4 -8.55 20.53 -60.28
CA THR A 4 -9.48 20.88 -59.18
C THR A 4 -9.29 19.95 -57.98
N ALA A 5 -9.24 20.55 -56.79
CA ALA A 5 -9.23 19.91 -55.47
C ALA A 5 -10.61 19.38 -55.05
N LYS A 6 -10.67 18.26 -54.33
CA LYS A 6 -11.80 17.94 -53.43
C LYS A 6 -11.30 17.28 -52.15
N THR A 7 -11.24 18.11 -51.11
CA THR A 7 -11.18 17.80 -49.69
C THR A 7 -12.42 16.98 -49.29
N PHE A 8 -12.22 15.83 -48.62
CA PHE A 8 -13.26 15.23 -47.79
C PHE A 8 -12.63 14.80 -46.46
N ALA A 9 -12.75 15.69 -45.48
CA ALA A 9 -12.59 15.36 -44.09
C ALA A 9 -13.86 14.64 -43.60
N ARG A 10 -13.72 13.49 -42.95
CA ARG A 10 -14.74 12.97 -42.04
C ARG A 10 -14.07 12.27 -40.87
N THR A 11 -13.84 13.09 -39.86
CA THR A 11 -13.57 12.71 -38.47
C THR A 11 -14.71 11.83 -37.96
N LEU A 12 -14.41 10.59 -37.57
CA LEU A 12 -15.31 9.77 -36.75
C LEU A 12 -14.57 9.40 -35.48
N ALA A 13 -14.75 10.23 -34.44
CA ALA A 13 -14.31 9.91 -33.10
C ALA A 13 -15.30 8.92 -32.49
N ILE A 14 -14.88 7.67 -32.35
CA ILE A 14 -15.61 6.65 -31.59
C ILE A 14 -15.22 6.83 -30.13
N ALA A 15 -16.04 7.57 -29.38
CA ALA A 15 -15.96 7.62 -27.93
C ALA A 15 -16.69 6.38 -27.36
N THR A 16 -15.94 5.31 -27.10
CA THR A 16 -16.43 4.20 -26.29
C THR A 16 -16.52 4.63 -24.83
N LEU A 17 -17.73 4.95 -24.40
CA LEU A 17 -18.10 5.14 -23.00
C LEU A 17 -18.10 3.76 -22.32
N ALA A 18 -17.01 3.42 -21.63
CA ALA A 18 -16.99 2.28 -20.73
C ALA A 18 -17.76 2.67 -19.45
N ALA A 19 -19.01 2.24 -19.36
CA ALA A 19 -19.77 2.30 -18.12
C ALA A 19 -19.14 1.32 -17.12
N ALA A 20 -18.29 1.83 -16.24
CA ALA A 20 -17.86 1.09 -15.05
C ALA A 20 -19.08 0.94 -14.15
N SER A 21 -19.63 -0.27 -14.09
CA SER A 21 -20.65 -0.67 -13.13
C SER A 21 -20.06 -0.57 -11.72
N LEU A 22 -20.37 0.53 -11.04
CA LEU A 22 -20.08 0.75 -9.63
C LEU A 22 -20.99 -0.18 -8.81
N THR A 23 -20.54 -1.42 -8.63
CA THR A 23 -21.20 -2.35 -7.72
C THR A 23 -20.85 -1.90 -6.30
N ALA A 24 -21.64 -0.99 -5.75
CA ALA A 24 -21.61 -0.65 -4.34
C ALA A 24 -21.90 -1.93 -3.54
N HIS A 25 -20.84 -2.65 -3.16
CA HIS A 25 -20.92 -3.63 -2.09
C HIS A 25 -21.22 -2.84 -0.83
N ALA A 26 -22.47 -2.89 -0.39
CA ALA A 26 -22.85 -2.49 0.95
C ALA A 26 -22.03 -3.34 1.91
N GLY A 27 -20.86 -2.82 2.29
CA GLY A 27 -20.08 -3.34 3.40
C GLY A 27 -21.02 -3.43 4.58
N LYS A 28 -21.14 -4.63 5.13
CA LYS A 28 -21.84 -4.88 6.39
C LYS A 28 -21.42 -3.76 7.36
N PRO A 29 -22.36 -3.05 8.00
CA PRO A 29 -22.00 -1.97 8.91
C PRO A 29 -20.97 -2.51 9.89
N ALA A 30 -19.84 -1.81 9.99
CA ALA A 30 -18.83 -2.10 11.00
C ALA A 30 -19.58 -2.34 12.31
N ASN A 31 -19.45 -3.56 12.84
CA ASN A 31 -20.01 -3.88 14.14
C ASN A 31 -19.49 -2.79 15.08
N PRO A 32 -20.33 -1.99 15.74
CA PRO A 32 -19.84 -1.00 16.70
C PRO A 32 -19.05 -1.80 17.71
N GLY A 33 -17.72 -1.73 17.58
CA GLY A 33 -16.81 -2.47 18.41
C GLY A 33 -17.23 -2.19 19.83
N LYS A 34 -17.51 -3.25 20.59
CA LYS A 34 -17.61 -3.17 22.05
C LYS A 34 -16.37 -2.39 22.48
N GLY A 35 -16.56 -1.13 22.84
CA GLY A 35 -15.47 -0.27 23.28
C GLY A 35 -14.78 -0.97 24.42
N HIS A 36 -13.62 -1.57 24.14
CA HIS A 36 -12.71 -1.96 25.19
C HIS A 36 -12.12 -0.66 25.70
N GLY A 37 -12.83 -0.05 26.65
CA GLY A 37 -12.31 1.06 27.44
C GLY A 37 -11.15 0.54 28.27
N VAL A 38 -9.95 0.52 27.67
CA VAL A 38 -8.71 0.40 28.43
C VAL A 38 -8.49 1.77 29.06
N GLY A 39 -8.92 1.90 30.31
CA GLY A 39 -8.78 3.13 31.08
C GLY A 39 -7.31 3.49 31.28
N HIS A 40 -6.83 4.43 30.48
CA HIS A 40 -5.66 5.24 30.80
C HIS A 40 -6.11 6.70 30.88
N GLY A 41 -5.85 7.35 32.02
CA GLY A 41 -6.40 8.64 32.44
C GLY A 41 -5.91 9.88 31.65
N GLY A 42 -5.84 9.79 30.33
CA GLY A 42 -5.85 10.93 29.42
C GLY A 42 -7.24 11.05 28.79
N SER A 43 -7.71 12.26 28.53
CA SER A 43 -9.01 12.52 27.88
C SER A 43 -9.23 11.57 26.69
N ASN A 44 -10.23 10.68 26.81
CA ASN A 44 -10.64 9.79 25.72
C ASN A 44 -11.19 10.66 24.57
N VAL A 45 -10.33 11.04 23.64
CA VAL A 45 -10.77 11.45 22.31
C VAL A 45 -11.41 10.20 21.72
N THR A 46 -12.74 10.17 21.65
CA THR A 46 -13.44 9.13 20.89
C THR A 46 -13.10 9.40 19.43
N LEU A 47 -12.09 8.72 18.91
CA LEU A 47 -11.79 8.80 17.50
C LEU A 47 -13.03 8.33 16.71
N GLY A 48 -13.32 9.04 15.63
CA GLY A 48 -14.35 8.59 14.69
C GLY A 48 -14.02 7.23 14.10
N ALA A 49 -14.98 6.60 13.43
CA ALA A 49 -14.68 5.44 12.60
C ALA A 49 -13.68 5.86 11.50
N CYS A 50 -12.73 4.98 11.16
CA CYS A 50 -11.91 5.15 9.96
C CYS A 50 -12.79 5.46 8.73
N GLN A 51 -12.27 6.21 7.79
CA GLN A 51 -12.93 6.52 6.53
C GLN A 51 -12.09 5.98 5.36
N LEU A 52 -12.75 5.54 4.30
CA LEU A 52 -12.05 5.12 3.07
C LEU A 52 -11.30 6.28 2.40
N THR A 53 -11.64 7.52 2.76
CA THR A 53 -11.01 8.76 2.30
C THR A 53 -9.78 9.17 3.10
N ASP A 54 -9.45 8.45 4.18
CA ASP A 54 -8.23 8.70 4.96
C ASP A 54 -6.97 8.38 4.12
N LEU A 55 -7.13 7.67 3.01
CA LEU A 55 -6.10 7.41 2.00
C LEU A 55 -6.50 8.07 0.67
N SER A 56 -5.52 8.63 -0.06
CA SER A 56 -5.75 9.27 -1.37
C SER A 56 -6.13 8.31 -2.49
N VAL A 57 -6.00 7.00 -2.25
CA VAL A 57 -6.51 5.95 -3.12
C VAL A 57 -7.58 5.19 -2.38
N ALA A 58 -8.63 4.77 -3.10
CA ALA A 58 -9.79 4.15 -2.48
C ALA A 58 -9.43 2.81 -1.83
N ALA A 59 -9.41 2.78 -0.49
CA ALA A 59 -9.50 1.54 0.24
C ALA A 59 -10.86 0.88 -0.02
N THR A 60 -10.88 -0.44 -0.06
CA THR A 60 -12.11 -1.23 -0.27
C THR A 60 -12.87 -1.48 1.04
N ALA A 61 -12.15 -1.47 2.17
CA ALA A 61 -12.71 -1.54 3.51
C ALA A 61 -11.74 -0.88 4.50
N CYS A 62 -12.24 -0.47 5.66
CA CYS A 62 -11.39 -0.05 6.77
C CYS A 62 -11.94 -0.59 8.10
N ALA A 63 -11.06 -0.71 9.10
CA ALA A 63 -11.40 -1.05 10.48
C ALA A 63 -10.45 -0.29 11.42
N GLY A 64 -10.96 0.44 12.40
CA GLY A 64 -10.16 1.31 13.29
C GLY A 64 -11.00 2.46 13.84
N TYR A 65 -10.53 3.30 14.77
CA TYR A 65 -9.26 3.36 15.48
C TYR A 65 -9.39 2.67 16.84
N VAL A 66 -8.55 1.68 17.14
CA VAL A 66 -8.59 0.95 18.41
C VAL A 66 -7.25 1.00 19.11
N GLY A 67 -7.26 1.04 20.45
CA GLY A 67 -6.06 0.90 21.24
C GLY A 67 -5.34 -0.43 20.96
N GLY A 68 -4.05 -0.37 20.67
CA GLY A 68 -3.24 -1.55 20.36
C GLY A 68 -2.00 -1.23 19.53
N ASN A 69 -1.32 -2.27 19.09
CA ASN A 69 -0.17 -2.25 18.20
C ASN A 69 -0.51 -2.82 16.80
N ASP A 70 0.43 -2.73 15.87
CA ASP A 70 0.32 -3.26 14.51
C ASP A 70 0.78 -4.73 14.44
N SER A 71 0.32 -5.58 15.36
CA SER A 71 0.64 -7.01 15.36
C SER A 71 -0.42 -7.86 14.65
N ALA A 72 -0.07 -9.07 14.22
CA ALA A 72 -1.00 -9.95 13.51
C ALA A 72 -2.22 -10.32 14.37
N GLY A 73 -2.01 -10.49 15.68
CA GLY A 73 -3.09 -10.77 16.64
C GLY A 73 -4.04 -9.59 16.82
N GLU A 74 -3.51 -8.37 16.85
CA GLU A 74 -4.33 -7.16 16.97
C GLU A 74 -5.04 -6.82 15.66
N LEU A 75 -4.42 -7.06 14.50
CA LEU A 75 -5.11 -6.96 13.22
C LEU A 75 -6.30 -7.92 13.16
N ALA A 76 -6.12 -9.17 13.58
CA ALA A 76 -7.21 -10.15 13.65
C ALA A 76 -8.32 -9.72 14.62
N ALA A 77 -7.96 -9.16 15.78
CA ALA A 77 -8.91 -8.63 16.74
C ALA A 77 -9.68 -7.42 16.16
N LEU A 78 -8.98 -6.52 15.47
CA LEU A 78 -9.52 -5.30 14.87
C LEU A 78 -10.55 -5.60 13.77
N VAL A 79 -10.27 -6.56 12.90
CA VAL A 79 -11.19 -6.95 11.82
C VAL A 79 -12.24 -7.99 12.27
N GLY A 80 -12.13 -8.49 13.51
CA GLY A 80 -13.08 -9.43 14.11
C GLY A 80 -12.96 -10.88 13.63
N GLY A 81 -11.77 -11.32 13.20
CA GLY A 81 -11.56 -12.70 12.76
C GLY A 81 -10.17 -12.99 12.18
N THR A 82 -9.96 -14.22 11.72
CA THR A 82 -8.70 -14.67 11.08
C THR A 82 -8.66 -14.40 9.58
N SER A 83 -9.71 -13.78 9.03
CA SER A 83 -9.80 -13.38 7.63
C SER A 83 -10.55 -12.06 7.51
N TRP A 84 -10.17 -11.23 6.54
CA TRP A 84 -10.86 -9.98 6.25
C TRP A 84 -11.23 -9.90 4.76
N GLN A 85 -12.53 -9.83 4.45
CA GLN A 85 -13.03 -9.82 3.07
C GLN A 85 -12.47 -10.97 2.19
N GLY A 86 -12.33 -12.17 2.77
CA GLY A 86 -11.81 -13.34 2.07
C GLY A 86 -10.27 -13.46 2.06
N LEU A 87 -9.55 -12.43 2.52
CA LEU A 87 -8.10 -12.50 2.71
C LEU A 87 -7.77 -13.20 4.03
N SER A 88 -7.05 -14.32 3.98
CA SER A 88 -6.58 -15.02 5.19
C SER A 88 -5.44 -14.23 5.85
N LEU A 89 -5.61 -13.81 7.10
CA LEU A 89 -4.59 -13.03 7.82
C LEU A 89 -3.36 -13.88 8.17
N ALA A 90 -3.55 -15.18 8.38
CA ALA A 90 -2.47 -16.10 8.74
C ALA A 90 -1.46 -16.34 7.61
N SER A 91 -1.82 -16.02 6.37
CA SER A 91 -0.92 -16.13 5.20
C SER A 91 -0.22 -14.81 4.84
N LEU A 92 -0.50 -13.73 5.57
CA LEU A 92 0.11 -12.44 5.31
C LEU A 92 1.44 -12.30 6.04
N THR A 93 2.38 -11.66 5.36
CA THR A 93 3.65 -11.22 5.93
C THR A 93 3.53 -9.74 6.28
N ALA A 94 4.01 -9.37 7.46
CA ALA A 94 4.14 -7.98 7.86
C ALA A 94 5.41 -7.37 7.26
N TYR A 95 5.23 -6.34 6.43
CA TYR A 95 6.29 -5.47 5.96
C TYR A 95 6.13 -4.16 6.71
N LYS A 96 7.12 -3.79 7.53
CA LYS A 96 7.10 -2.50 8.23
C LYS A 96 7.73 -1.43 7.34
N ASP A 97 7.43 -0.17 7.60
CA ASP A 97 8.24 0.94 7.06
C ASP A 97 9.73 0.72 7.37
N SER A 98 10.63 1.43 6.67
CA SER A 98 12.08 1.14 6.67
C SER A 98 12.80 1.36 8.01
N ASN A 99 12.10 1.33 9.13
CA ASN A 99 12.65 1.13 10.46
C ASN A 99 13.24 -0.27 10.60
N ILE A 100 14.55 -0.34 10.32
CA ILE A 100 15.40 -1.50 10.53
C ILE A 100 15.36 -1.86 12.03
N GLY A 101 14.52 -2.82 12.41
CA GLY A 101 14.38 -3.25 13.81
C GLY A 101 13.21 -4.18 14.15
N SER A 102 12.20 -4.31 13.29
CA SER A 102 10.95 -5.04 13.62
C SER A 102 10.49 -6.04 12.54
N GLY A 103 11.41 -6.84 11.99
CA GLY A 103 11.08 -8.18 11.47
C GLY A 103 11.05 -8.40 9.96
N SER A 104 11.03 -7.36 9.11
CA SER A 104 11.22 -7.51 7.65
C SER A 104 12.57 -6.93 7.23
N THR A 105 13.36 -7.70 6.49
CA THR A 105 14.58 -7.22 5.81
C THR A 105 14.31 -6.72 4.40
N VAL A 106 13.06 -6.81 3.94
CA VAL A 106 12.63 -6.40 2.60
C VAL A 106 11.86 -5.10 2.70
N ALA A 107 12.43 -4.03 2.13
CA ALA A 107 11.77 -2.75 2.02
C ALA A 107 10.72 -2.79 0.90
N VAL A 108 9.44 -2.90 1.28
CA VAL A 108 8.30 -2.91 0.36
C VAL A 108 7.74 -1.51 0.14
N PHE A 109 7.78 -0.67 1.16
CA PHE A 109 7.32 0.71 1.11
C PHE A 109 8.06 1.54 2.15
N ASP A 110 7.92 2.85 2.04
CA ASP A 110 8.40 3.82 3.01
C ASP A 110 7.26 4.73 3.46
N ALA A 111 7.26 5.13 4.72
CA ALA A 111 6.25 6.02 5.28
C ALA A 111 6.91 7.31 5.76
N ALA A 112 6.43 8.44 5.25
CA ALA A 112 6.94 9.76 5.61
C ALA A 112 5.80 10.62 6.15
N ARG A 113 6.06 11.34 7.24
CA ARG A 113 5.13 12.34 7.81
C ARG A 113 5.39 13.72 7.22
N THR A 114 4.37 14.56 7.18
CA THR A 114 4.57 15.99 6.97
C THR A 114 5.08 16.64 8.25
N THR A 115 6.07 17.52 8.15
CA THR A 115 6.74 18.13 9.31
C THR A 115 5.87 19.10 10.11
N LEU A 116 4.72 19.51 9.55
CA LEU A 116 3.80 20.48 10.15
C LEU A 116 2.49 19.86 10.63
N ASP A 117 2.23 18.60 10.26
CA ASP A 117 1.03 17.86 10.63
C ASP A 117 1.38 16.37 10.69
N GLU A 118 1.57 15.87 11.91
CA GLU A 118 2.01 14.49 12.12
C GLU A 118 0.92 13.45 11.78
N SER A 119 -0.32 13.91 11.59
CA SER A 119 -1.49 13.13 11.16
C SER A 119 -1.55 12.94 9.63
N ARG A 120 -0.66 13.61 8.90
CA ARG A 120 -0.62 13.59 7.43
C ARG A 120 0.74 13.15 6.92
N GLY A 121 0.73 12.52 5.75
CA GLY A 121 1.97 12.05 5.14
C GLY A 121 1.77 11.22 3.88
N THR A 122 2.81 10.46 3.54
CA THR A 122 2.84 9.62 2.35
C THR A 122 3.32 8.21 2.66
N LEU A 123 2.80 7.25 1.89
CA LEU A 123 3.30 5.90 1.76
C LEU A 123 3.84 5.75 0.33
N SER A 124 5.14 5.50 0.19
CA SER A 124 5.82 5.34 -1.10
C SER A 124 6.16 3.88 -1.29
N PHE A 125 5.53 3.21 -2.26
CA PHE A 125 5.75 1.79 -2.51
C PHE A 125 7.05 1.59 -3.30
N LEU A 126 7.97 0.81 -2.76
CA LEU A 126 9.25 0.48 -3.36
C LEU A 126 9.16 -0.79 -4.22
N GLN A 127 8.14 -1.60 -4.00
CA GLN A 127 7.90 -2.86 -4.73
C GLN A 127 6.47 -2.94 -5.25
N HIS A 128 6.29 -3.73 -6.30
CA HIS A 128 4.96 -4.04 -6.82
C HIS A 128 4.26 -5.08 -5.92
N ILE A 129 2.99 -4.86 -5.62
CA ILE A 129 2.11 -5.75 -4.88
C ILE A 129 0.97 -6.20 -5.81
N GLY A 130 1.04 -7.45 -6.26
CA GLY A 130 0.10 -8.00 -7.24
C GLY A 130 -1.26 -8.38 -6.68
N GLY A 131 -1.32 -8.78 -5.41
CA GLY A 131 -2.53 -9.21 -4.73
C GLY A 131 -3.13 -8.14 -3.79
N PRO A 132 -4.32 -8.40 -3.23
CA PRO A 132 -4.89 -7.54 -2.19
C PRO A 132 -4.00 -7.52 -0.97
N PHE A 133 -3.95 -6.38 -0.29
CA PHE A 133 -3.09 -6.17 0.87
C PHE A 133 -3.76 -5.26 1.89
N ILE A 134 -3.25 -5.24 3.11
CA ILE A 134 -3.78 -4.37 4.18
C ILE A 134 -2.70 -3.36 4.55
N ILE A 135 -3.08 -2.10 4.73
CA ILE A 135 -2.23 -1.09 5.34
C ILE A 135 -2.73 -0.89 6.76
N THR A 136 -1.86 -1.01 7.76
CA THR A 136 -2.12 -0.56 9.12
C THR A 136 -1.33 0.71 9.40
N LEU A 137 -2.04 1.76 9.82
CA LEU A 137 -1.46 3.03 10.26
C LEU A 137 -1.62 3.12 11.77
N LYS A 138 -0.51 3.27 12.49
CA LYS A 138 -0.53 3.41 13.95
C LYS A 138 -0.17 4.83 14.36
N GLY A 139 -1.15 5.53 14.93
CA GLY A 139 -0.97 6.85 15.52
C GLY A 139 -1.04 6.76 17.04
N GLY A 140 0.02 7.19 17.74
CA GLY A 140 0.11 7.03 19.20
C GLY A 140 -0.18 5.60 19.64
N ASN A 141 -1.16 5.41 20.52
CA ASN A 141 -1.58 4.09 21.00
C ASN A 141 -2.70 3.43 20.18
N GLU A 142 -3.13 4.01 19.06
CA GLU A 142 -4.26 3.50 18.29
C GLU A 142 -3.85 3.09 16.88
N VAL A 143 -4.53 2.08 16.35
CA VAL A 143 -4.28 1.52 15.03
C VAL A 143 -5.56 1.50 14.21
N ALA A 144 -5.42 1.84 12.93
CA ALA A 144 -6.44 1.66 11.90
C ALA A 144 -5.88 0.80 10.77
N ALA A 145 -6.71 -0.06 10.20
CA ALA A 145 -6.42 -0.94 9.09
C ALA A 145 -7.26 -0.55 7.87
N TYR A 146 -6.66 -0.65 6.69
CA TYR A 146 -7.27 -0.33 5.40
C TYR A 146 -7.01 -1.49 4.44
N LEU A 147 -8.07 -2.11 3.92
CA LEU A 147 -7.96 -3.15 2.92
C LEU A 147 -7.86 -2.52 1.54
N MET A 148 -6.78 -2.82 0.85
CA MET A 148 -6.46 -2.29 -0.47
C MET A 148 -6.75 -3.33 -1.54
N GLY A 149 -7.16 -2.86 -2.72
CA GLY A 149 -7.25 -3.70 -3.90
C GLY A 149 -5.87 -4.16 -4.39
N PRO A 150 -5.82 -5.13 -5.33
CA PRO A 150 -4.58 -5.58 -5.92
C PRO A 150 -3.94 -4.54 -6.86
N GLY A 151 -2.66 -4.75 -7.19
CA GLY A 151 -2.02 -4.10 -8.34
C GLY A 151 -1.35 -2.76 -8.04
N VAL A 152 -0.78 -2.57 -6.85
CA VAL A 152 0.06 -1.40 -6.57
C VAL A 152 1.41 -1.57 -7.23
N THR A 153 1.82 -0.57 -8.02
CA THR A 153 3.11 -0.59 -8.73
C THR A 153 4.19 0.10 -7.90
N ALA A 154 5.44 -0.35 -8.02
CA ALA A 154 6.58 0.36 -7.45
C ALA A 154 6.61 1.82 -7.94
N GLY A 155 6.93 2.75 -7.04
CA GLY A 155 6.86 4.20 -7.27
C GLY A 155 5.48 4.83 -6.99
N THR A 156 4.44 4.03 -6.71
CA THR A 156 3.14 4.57 -6.30
C THR A 156 3.27 5.29 -4.96
N VAL A 157 2.67 6.49 -4.87
CA VAL A 157 2.59 7.26 -3.63
C VAL A 157 1.13 7.37 -3.22
N ILE A 158 0.82 6.99 -1.98
CA ILE A 158 -0.48 7.17 -1.34
C ILE A 158 -0.33 8.24 -0.27
N ASN A 159 -1.13 9.30 -0.32
CA ASN A 159 -1.19 10.24 0.78
C ASN A 159 -2.15 9.69 1.84
N PHE A 160 -1.78 9.82 3.10
CA PHE A 160 -2.69 9.54 4.21
C PHE A 160 -3.02 10.85 4.94
N ASP A 161 -4.24 10.90 5.45
CA ASP A 161 -4.79 11.95 6.30
C ASP A 161 -5.62 11.24 7.39
N ILE A 162 -4.96 10.91 8.49
CA ILE A 162 -5.59 10.25 9.63
C ILE A 162 -5.94 11.32 10.67
N PRO A 163 -7.06 11.21 11.41
CA PRO A 163 -7.31 12.02 12.59
C PRO A 163 -6.08 12.07 13.50
N ASP A 164 -5.76 13.25 14.04
CA ASP A 164 -4.70 13.38 15.03
C ASP A 164 -5.01 12.52 16.25
N VAL A 165 -4.27 11.42 16.37
CA VAL A 165 -4.39 10.49 17.47
C VAL A 165 -3.43 10.90 18.58
N GLN A 166 -3.99 11.46 19.66
CA GLN A 166 -3.24 11.81 20.87
C GLN A 166 -2.08 12.80 20.64
N SER A 167 -2.10 13.58 19.56
CA SER A 167 -1.01 14.49 19.17
C SER A 167 0.34 13.79 19.05
N ALA A 168 0.31 12.51 18.68
CA ALA A 168 1.49 11.67 18.48
C ALA A 168 1.80 11.43 16.99
N GLY A 169 0.83 11.72 16.11
CA GLY A 169 0.89 11.44 14.69
C GLY A 169 1.21 9.99 14.34
N LEU A 170 1.60 9.75 13.08
CA LEU A 170 2.00 8.42 12.63
C LEU A 170 3.29 7.97 13.33
N SER A 171 3.22 6.91 14.12
CA SER A 171 4.37 6.30 14.79
C SER A 171 5.03 5.21 13.94
N HIS A 172 4.23 4.47 13.18
CA HIS A 172 4.69 3.48 12.20
C HIS A 172 3.54 3.08 11.28
N ALA A 173 3.93 2.58 10.12
CA ALA A 173 3.02 1.91 9.19
C ALA A 173 3.49 0.47 8.93
N THR A 174 2.53 -0.41 8.67
CA THR A 174 2.80 -1.79 8.24
C THR A 174 1.89 -2.15 7.06
N VAL A 175 2.49 -2.78 6.05
CA VAL A 175 1.79 -3.41 4.93
C VAL A 175 1.74 -4.92 5.17
N TRP A 176 0.55 -5.50 5.11
CA TRP A 176 0.32 -6.93 5.20
C TRP A 176 -0.06 -7.46 3.83
N ALA A 177 0.83 -8.25 3.22
CA ALA A 177 0.62 -8.84 1.91
C ALA A 177 1.08 -10.29 1.92
N ALA A 178 0.53 -11.11 1.02
CA ALA A 178 1.09 -12.44 0.81
C ALA A 178 2.50 -12.28 0.21
N ALA A 179 3.48 -13.03 0.73
CA ALA A 179 4.85 -12.93 0.24
C ALA A 179 5.00 -13.27 -1.25
N SER A 180 4.11 -14.12 -1.79
CA SER A 180 4.04 -14.46 -3.21
C SER A 180 3.59 -13.31 -4.11
N ASP A 181 2.92 -12.30 -3.56
CA ASP A 181 2.38 -11.16 -4.30
C ASP A 181 3.37 -10.00 -4.40
N ILE A 182 4.46 -10.06 -3.63
CA ILE A 182 5.54 -9.10 -3.66
C ILE A 182 6.50 -9.49 -4.77
N ALA A 183 6.61 -8.64 -5.80
CA ALA A 183 7.58 -8.86 -6.86
C ALA A 183 9.00 -8.76 -6.29
N ALA A 184 9.77 -9.84 -6.41
CA ALA A 184 11.19 -9.79 -6.07
C ALA A 184 11.87 -8.72 -6.94
N PRO A 185 12.81 -7.93 -6.39
CA PRO A 185 13.63 -7.02 -7.18
C PRO A 185 14.30 -7.83 -8.29
N VAL A 186 13.84 -7.65 -9.54
CA VAL A 186 14.50 -8.24 -10.70
C VAL A 186 15.75 -7.40 -10.93
N PRO A 187 16.96 -7.98 -10.89
CA PRO A 187 18.17 -7.23 -11.20
C PRO A 187 17.99 -6.60 -12.57
N GLU A 188 18.25 -5.30 -12.67
CA GLU A 188 18.08 -4.60 -13.92
C GLU A 188 18.90 -5.28 -15.02
N PRO A 189 18.42 -5.30 -16.28
CA PRO A 189 19.12 -5.98 -17.39
C PRO A 189 20.57 -5.54 -17.53
N GLU A 190 20.90 -4.32 -17.09
CA GLU A 190 22.24 -3.76 -17.03
C GLU A 190 23.19 -4.57 -16.14
N THR A 191 22.70 -5.10 -15.00
CA THR A 191 23.52 -5.89 -14.08
C THR A 191 23.94 -7.20 -14.73
N TYR A 192 23.03 -7.85 -15.46
CA TYR A 192 23.35 -9.05 -16.24
C TYR A 192 24.29 -8.73 -17.39
N ALA A 193 24.09 -7.59 -18.06
CA ALA A 193 25.00 -7.13 -19.10
C ALA A 193 26.41 -6.91 -18.56
N LEU A 194 26.57 -6.25 -17.40
CA LEU A 194 27.90 -6.05 -16.79
C LEU A 194 28.55 -7.35 -16.33
N MET A 195 27.78 -8.30 -15.80
CA MET A 195 28.29 -9.63 -15.47
C MET A 195 28.80 -10.35 -16.72
N LEU A 196 28.04 -10.31 -17.83
CA LEU A 196 28.44 -10.91 -19.10
C LEU A 196 29.65 -10.21 -19.73
N VAL A 197 29.71 -8.88 -19.67
CA VAL A 197 30.87 -8.10 -20.12
C VAL A 197 32.10 -8.46 -19.28
N GLY A 198 31.96 -8.60 -17.97
CA GLY A 198 33.03 -9.06 -17.08
C GLY A 198 33.54 -10.44 -17.46
N LEU A 199 32.63 -11.39 -17.74
CA LEU A 199 33.00 -12.74 -18.17
C LEU A 199 33.70 -12.76 -19.53
N ALA A 200 33.22 -11.96 -20.49
CA ALA A 200 33.82 -11.82 -21.81
C ALA A 200 35.25 -11.25 -21.71
N ALA A 201 35.47 -10.26 -20.85
CA ALA A 201 36.79 -9.70 -20.60
C ALA A 201 37.76 -10.75 -20.02
N VAL A 202 37.32 -11.56 -19.05
CA VAL A 202 38.13 -12.64 -18.48
C VAL A 202 38.47 -13.70 -19.53
N GLY A 203 37.49 -14.11 -20.35
CA GLY A 203 37.72 -15.05 -21.45
C GLY A 203 38.71 -14.52 -22.49
N PHE A 204 38.64 -13.23 -22.82
CA PHE A 204 39.58 -12.58 -23.73
C PHE A 204 41.01 -12.57 -23.19
N VAL A 205 41.19 -12.26 -21.89
CA VAL A 205 42.51 -12.29 -21.24
C VAL A 205 43.07 -13.71 -21.18
N ALA A 206 42.24 -14.71 -20.87
CA ALA A 206 42.65 -16.11 -20.83
C ALA A 206 43.15 -16.60 -22.20
N ARG A 207 42.45 -16.24 -23.30
CA ARG A 207 42.86 -16.60 -24.67
C ARG A 207 44.23 -16.05 -25.05
N ARG A 208 44.64 -14.90 -24.51
CA ARG A 208 45.97 -14.32 -24.80
C ARG A 208 47.13 -15.03 -24.08
N ARG A 209 46.82 -15.90 -23.11
CA ARG A 209 47.82 -16.67 -22.36
C ARG A 209 48.00 -18.11 -22.84
N ALA A 210 47.06 -18.63 -23.63
CA ALA A 210 47.14 -19.93 -24.30
C ALA A 210 47.87 -19.78 -25.64
#